data_AF-A0A1V4RXH3-F1
#
_entry.id   AF-A0A1V4RXH3-F1
#
_cell.length_a   1.000
_cell.length_b   1.000
_cell.length_c   1.000
_cell.angle_alpha   90.00
_cell.angle_beta   90.00
_cell.angle_gamma   90.00
#
_symmetry.space_group_name_H-M   'P 1'
#
loop_
_entity.id
_entity.type
_entity.pdbx_description
1 polymer ?
#
loop_
_entity_poly.entity_id
_entity_poly.type
_entity_poly.pdbx_seq_one_letter_code
_entity_poly.pdbx_strand_id
1 'polypeptide(L)'
;MSKKANKSIIGAFVVGAVVLVVTGVMIFGSGKFLSSSERWVLYFDGSIQGLKVGAPVVFRGVRIGSVSEIKLIASTNDFFIKIP
;
A
#
# COMPACT_ATOMS: atom_id res chain seq x y z
N MET A 1 38.95 4.13 40.87
CA MET A 1 39.59 3.31 39.81
C MET A 1 38.92 3.61 38.48
N SER A 2 39.67 4.09 37.49
CA SER A 2 39.15 4.48 36.16
C SER A 2 38.79 3.23 35.34
N LYS A 3 37.51 3.04 35.05
CA LYS A 3 37.01 1.96 34.18
C LYS A 3 37.31 2.37 32.73
N LYS A 4 38.27 1.72 32.07
CA LYS A 4 38.59 1.99 30.66
C LYS A 4 37.33 1.79 29.80
N ALA A 5 36.95 2.82 29.04
CA ALA A 5 35.80 2.76 28.16
C ALA A 5 35.96 1.65 27.11
N ASN A 6 34.99 0.74 27.03
CA ASN A 6 35.01 -0.37 26.09
C ASN A 6 34.56 0.09 24.70
N LYS A 7 35.51 0.22 23.77
CA LYS A 7 35.26 0.70 22.39
C LYS A 7 34.20 -0.11 21.64
N SER A 8 34.03 -1.38 21.98
CA SER A 8 33.01 -2.26 21.35
C SER A 8 31.59 -1.85 21.71
N ILE A 9 31.36 -1.32 22.91
CA ILE A 9 30.02 -0.87 23.35
C ILE A 9 29.59 0.37 22.56
N ILE A 10 30.54 1.29 22.31
CA ILE A 10 30.28 2.50 21.52
C ILE A 10 29.98 2.12 20.07
N GLY A 11 30.73 1.18 19.47
CA GLY A 11 30.46 0.67 18.13
C GLY A 11 29.08 0.02 18.01
N ALA A 12 28.71 -0.84 18.97
CA ALA A 12 27.40 -1.48 19.00
C ALA A 12 26.25 -0.46 19.11
N PHE A 13 26.43 0.59 19.91
CA PHE A 13 25.44 1.66 20.04
C PHE A 13 25.23 2.43 18.74
N VAL A 14 26.32 2.79 18.04
CA VAL A 14 26.24 3.52 16.77
C VAL A 14 25.56 2.66 15.70
N VAL A 15 25.92 1.38 15.59
CA VAL A 15 25.27 0.46 14.66
C VAL A 15 23.78 0.32 14.99
N GLY A 16 23.44 0.17 16.27
CA GLY A 16 22.03 0.13 16.71
C GLY A 16 21.26 1.41 16.36
N ALA A 17 21.86 2.58 16.56
CA ALA A 17 21.25 3.86 16.22
C ALA A 17 20.99 3.99 14.70
N VAL A 18 21.96 3.60 13.87
CA VAL A 18 21.80 3.62 12.40
C VAL A 18 20.68 2.68 11.96
N VAL A 19 20.63 1.46 12.50
CA VAL A 19 19.56 0.48 12.20
C VAL A 19 18.19 1.05 12.58
N LEU A 20 18.08 1.70 13.75
CA LEU A 20 16.84 2.31 14.22
C LEU A 20 16.40 3.45 13.28
N VAL A 21 17.33 4.32 12.86
CA VAL A 21 17.05 5.41 11.92
C VAL A 21 16.57 4.86 10.58
N VAL A 22 17.27 3.88 10.01
CA VAL A 22 16.87 3.25 8.73
C VAL A 22 15.48 2.64 8.82
N THR A 23 15.20 1.94 9.93
CA THR A 23 13.89 1.34 10.19
C THR A 23 12.80 2.41 10.31
N GLY A 24 13.07 3.49 11.04
CA GLY A 24 12.16 4.62 11.16
C GLY A 24 11.86 5.28 9.81
N VAL A 25 12.88 5.50 8.98
CA VAL A 25 12.71 6.06 7.64
C VAL A 25 11.91 5.12 6.73
N MET A 26 12.09 3.80 6.80
CA MET A 26 11.27 2.87 6.01
C MET A 26 9.79 2.92 6.41
N ILE A 27 9.50 2.95 7.71
CA ILE A 27 8.12 2.95 8.22
C ILE A 27 7.43 4.29 7.95
N PHE A 28 8.09 5.40 8.29
CA PHE A 28 7.50 6.74 8.25
C PHE A 28 7.77 7.52 6.96
N GLY A 29 8.83 7.20 6.22
CA GLY A 29 9.28 7.96 5.04
C GLY A 29 8.41 7.76 3.79
N SER A 30 7.63 6.69 3.71
CA SER A 30 6.75 6.44 2.56
C SER A 30 5.53 7.39 2.49
N GLY A 31 5.26 8.17 3.54
CA GLY A 31 4.11 9.09 3.61
C GLY A 31 2.73 8.42 3.54
N LYS A 32 2.69 7.11 3.25
CA LYS A 32 1.48 6.28 3.11
C LYS A 32 0.67 6.21 4.40
N PHE A 33 1.30 6.38 5.56
CA PHE A 33 0.62 6.42 6.86
C PHE A 33 -0.19 7.71 7.09
N LEU A 34 0.12 8.80 6.39
CA LEU A 34 -0.59 10.08 6.54
C LEU A 34 -1.74 10.24 5.55
N SER A 35 -1.75 9.47 4.46
CA SER A 35 -2.82 9.50 3.47
C SER A 35 -3.88 8.46 3.83
N SER A 36 -4.90 8.87 4.60
CA SER A 36 -6.13 8.10 4.87
C SER A 36 -6.98 7.94 3.61
N SER A 37 -6.44 7.28 2.59
CA SER A 37 -7.17 6.96 1.37
C SER A 37 -8.03 5.73 1.64
N GLU A 38 -9.34 5.93 1.66
CA GLU A 38 -10.31 4.83 1.71
C GLU A 38 -10.33 4.13 0.34
N ARG A 39 -10.27 2.79 0.33
CA ARG A 39 -10.33 2.02 -0.92
C ARG A 39 -11.76 1.59 -1.19
N TRP A 40 -12.25 1.93 -2.37
CA TRP A 40 -13.58 1.53 -2.81
C TRP A 40 -13.46 0.50 -3.93
N VAL A 41 -14.40 -0.45 -3.97
CA VAL A 41 -14.47 -1.49 -5.01
C VAL A 41 -15.69 -1.21 -5.88
N LEU A 42 -15.47 -1.19 -7.19
CA LEU A 42 -16.49 -0.94 -8.20
C LEU A 42 -16.53 -2.15 -9.14
N TYR A 43 -17.73 -2.61 -9.45
CA TYR A 43 -17.97 -3.67 -10.42
C TYR A 43 -18.45 -3.03 -11.72
N PHE A 44 -17.95 -3.55 -12.84
CA PHE A 44 -18.33 -3.10 -14.18
C PHE A 44 -18.85 -4.31 -14.95
N ASP A 45 -20.11 -4.25 -15.40
CA ASP A 45 -20.72 -5.31 -16.21
C ASP A 45 -20.27 -5.25 -17.68
N GLY A 46 -19.59 -4.18 -18.07
CA GLY A 46 -19.08 -3.93 -19.41
C GLY A 46 -17.55 -3.92 -19.51
N SER A 47 -17.04 -3.79 -20.74
CA SER A 47 -15.61 -3.68 -21.00
C SER A 47 -15.02 -2.40 -20.39
N ILE A 48 -13.97 -2.56 -19.61
CA ILE A 48 -13.11 -1.47 -19.10
C ILE A 48 -11.85 -1.29 -19.96
N GLN A 49 -11.92 -1.64 -21.25
CA GLN A 49 -10.79 -1.55 -22.17
C GLN A 49 -10.22 -0.13 -22.18
N GLY A 50 -8.90 -0.03 -21.97
CA GLY A 50 -8.20 1.25 -21.91
C GLY A 50 -8.09 1.87 -20.51
N LEU A 51 -8.80 1.35 -19.50
CA LEU A 51 -8.59 1.74 -18.11
C LEU A 51 -7.25 1.20 -17.60
N LYS A 52 -6.46 2.07 -16.95
CA LYS A 52 -5.14 1.74 -16.42
C LYS A 52 -5.08 2.02 -14.91
N VAL A 53 -4.26 1.25 -14.20
CA VAL A 53 -3.88 1.57 -12.82
C VAL A 53 -3.24 2.97 -12.79
N GLY A 54 -3.65 3.79 -11.82
CA GLY A 54 -3.26 5.21 -11.72
C GLY A 54 -4.14 6.18 -12.50
N ALA A 55 -5.09 5.71 -13.31
CA ALA A 55 -6.04 6.60 -14.00
C ALA A 55 -6.84 7.44 -12.97
N PRO A 56 -7.12 8.73 -13.25
CA PRO A 56 -7.79 9.60 -12.31
C PRO A 56 -9.26 9.21 -12.14
N VAL A 57 -9.71 9.09 -10.90
CA VAL A 57 -11.13 8.96 -10.56
C VAL A 57 -11.69 10.35 -10.37
N VAL A 58 -12.72 10.68 -11.16
CA VAL A 58 -13.34 12.02 -11.20
C VAL A 58 -14.77 11.92 -10.71
N PHE A 59 -15.15 12.82 -9.80
CA PHE A 59 -16.53 12.98 -9.34
C PHE A 59 -16.95 14.42 -9.59
N ARG A 60 -18.02 14.61 -10.36
CA ARG A 60 -18.55 15.94 -10.73
C ARG A 60 -17.49 16.89 -11.32
N GLY A 61 -16.58 16.34 -12.13
CA GLY A 61 -15.50 17.12 -12.75
C GLY A 61 -14.27 17.36 -11.87
N VAL A 62 -14.28 16.95 -10.59
CA VAL A 62 -13.13 17.07 -9.68
C VAL A 62 -12.44 15.72 -9.50
N ARG A 63 -11.11 15.69 -9.61
CA ARG A 63 -10.32 14.49 -9.32
C ARG A 63 -10.37 14.19 -7.82
N ILE A 64 -10.91 13.04 -7.47
CA ILE A 64 -11.03 12.58 -6.07
C ILE A 64 -10.04 11.47 -5.72
N GLY A 65 -9.39 10.86 -6.71
CA GLY A 65 -8.42 9.79 -6.47
C GLY A 65 -7.85 9.21 -7.75
N SER A 66 -7.36 7.97 -7.64
CA SER A 66 -6.80 7.21 -8.75
C SER A 66 -7.14 5.73 -8.62
N VAL A 67 -7.27 5.04 -9.75
CA VAL A 67 -7.48 3.58 -9.78
C VAL A 67 -6.29 2.89 -9.11
N SER A 68 -6.52 2.16 -8.02
CA SER A 68 -5.47 1.47 -7.28
C SER A 68 -5.12 0.11 -7.88
N GLU A 69 -6.12 -0.63 -8.36
CA GLU A 69 -5.98 -2.02 -8.82
C GLU A 69 -7.14 -2.38 -9.76
N ILE A 70 -6.90 -3.30 -10.70
CA ILE A 70 -7.92 -3.85 -11.61
C ILE A 70 -7.88 -5.37 -11.47
N LYS A 71 -9.01 -5.99 -11.09
CA LYS A 71 -9.14 -7.45 -10.96
C LYS A 71 -10.29 -7.96 -11.82
N LEU A 72 -10.08 -9.10 -12.46
CA LEU A 72 -11.12 -9.89 -13.07
C LEU A 72 -11.70 -10.82 -12.00
N ILE A 73 -13.01 -10.71 -11.76
CA ILE A 73 -13.74 -11.57 -10.84
C ILE A 73 -14.66 -12.43 -11.70
N ALA A 74 -14.38 -13.74 -11.75
CA ALA A 74 -15.23 -14.72 -12.42
C ALA A 74 -15.93 -15.55 -11.33
N SER A 75 -17.26 -15.47 -11.25
CA SER A 75 -18.06 -16.31 -10.37
C SER A 75 -18.43 -17.60 -11.08
N THR A 76 -17.97 -18.74 -10.58
CA THR A 76 -18.30 -20.07 -11.12
C THR A 76 -19.72 -20.53 -10.73
N ASN A 77 -20.46 -19.77 -9.91
CA ASN A 77 -21.74 -20.22 -9.32
C ASN A 77 -23.00 -19.86 -10.13
N ASP A 78 -22.90 -19.17 -11.27
CA ASP A 78 -24.07 -18.84 -12.10
C ASP A 78 -24.48 -19.98 -13.06
N PHE A 79 -24.14 -21.24 -12.73
CA PHE A 79 -24.74 -22.42 -13.38
C PHE A 79 -26.17 -22.62 -12.86
N PHE A 80 -27.09 -21.74 -13.28
CA PHE A 80 -28.53 -21.96 -13.14
C PHE A 80 -28.96 -23.12 -14.03
N ILE A 81 -28.87 -24.35 -13.49
CA ILE A 81 -29.46 -25.53 -14.11
C ILE A 81 -30.97 -25.48 -13.84
N LYS A 82 -31.73 -24.97 -14.81
CA LYS A 82 -33.18 -25.18 -14.90
C LYS A 82 -33.42 -26.67 -15.19
N ILE A 83 -33.93 -27.39 -14.21
CA ILE A 83 -34.52 -28.72 -14.40
C ILE A 83 -36.03 -28.51 -14.63
N PRO A 84 -36.62 -29.13 -15.67
CA PRO A 84 -38.02 -28.91 -16.07
C PRO A 84 -39.06 -29.25 -15.00
#